data_AF-A0A2R7K681-F1
#
_entry.id   AF-A0A2R7K681-F1
#
_cell.length_a   1.000
_cell.length_b   1.000
_cell.length_c   1.000
_cell.angle_alpha   90.00
_cell.angle_beta   90.00
_cell.angle_gamma   90.00
#
_symmetry.space_group_name_H-M   'P 1'
#
loop_
_entity.id
_entity.type
_entity.pdbx_description
1 polymer ?
#
loop_
_entity_poly.entity_id
_entity_poly.type
_entity_poly.pdbx_seq_one_letter_code
_entity_poly.pdbx_strand_id
1 'polypeptide(L)'
;MQRFDAIRPFYDSEINEALHDVANHPMMKTMMNFTFPEVEDEVWKEQLKKTHSIRDFQCNFIYNTIQKVLEKSSEGLTTSGFEKLEKNTSYLFISNHRDILLDTTLLNVCLFEHGLVMTASAIGDNLVKKAFLSTLAKLNRNFLVLRGLTPREMLQSSKLLSEYIGQLLLREN
;
A
#
# COMPACT_ATOMS: atom_id res chain seq x y z
N MET A 1 7.21 22.50 -0.19
CA MET A 1 6.84 21.33 0.62
C MET A 1 5.50 21.58 1.27
N GLN A 2 4.51 20.75 0.98
CA GLN A 2 3.25 20.69 1.72
C GLN A 2 3.48 20.02 3.09
N ARG A 3 2.53 20.21 4.02
CA ARG A 3 2.65 19.80 5.43
C ARG A 3 2.99 18.32 5.63
N PHE A 4 2.44 17.43 4.79
CA PHE A 4 2.54 15.98 4.97
C PHE A 4 3.57 15.30 4.06
N ASP A 5 4.32 16.06 3.23
CA ASP A 5 5.27 15.51 2.25
C ASP A 5 6.27 14.52 2.84
N ALA A 6 6.65 14.70 4.11
CA ALA A 6 7.59 13.82 4.80
C ALA A 6 7.04 12.42 5.09
N ILE A 7 5.72 12.24 5.14
CA ILE A 7 5.09 10.99 5.58
C ILE A 7 4.06 10.42 4.60
N ARG A 8 3.50 11.21 3.70
CA ARG A 8 2.42 10.78 2.80
C ARG A 8 2.89 9.72 1.77
N PRO A 9 1.97 8.90 1.24
CA PRO A 9 2.20 8.14 0.02
C PRO A 9 2.29 9.07 -1.19
N PHE A 10 2.48 8.48 -2.36
CA PHE A 10 2.34 9.21 -3.61
C PHE A 10 0.90 9.66 -3.83
N TYR A 11 0.73 10.82 -4.48
CA TYR A 11 -0.50 11.19 -5.16
C TYR A 11 -0.60 10.45 -6.49
N ASP A 12 -1.80 10.28 -7.03
CA ASP A 12 -2.00 9.63 -8.33
C ASP A 12 -1.16 10.28 -9.44
N SER A 13 -0.99 11.61 -9.41
CA SER A 13 -0.13 12.34 -10.35
C SER A 13 1.35 11.93 -10.31
N GLU A 14 1.82 11.35 -9.20
CA GLU A 14 3.21 10.90 -9.00
C GLU A 14 3.39 9.39 -9.31
N ILE A 15 2.29 8.63 -9.43
CA ILE A 15 2.34 7.17 -9.57
C ILE A 15 3.01 6.76 -10.88
N ASN A 16 2.62 7.37 -11.99
CA ASN A 16 3.10 6.94 -13.29
C ASN A 16 4.62 7.08 -13.42
N GLU A 17 5.18 8.22 -12.99
CA GLU A 17 6.62 8.46 -12.98
C GLU A 17 7.34 7.45 -12.07
N ALA A 18 6.85 7.26 -10.83
CA ALA A 18 7.44 6.29 -9.91
C ALA A 18 7.44 4.86 -10.47
N LEU A 19 6.40 4.46 -11.21
CA LEU A 19 6.32 3.15 -11.86
C LEU A 19 7.32 3.01 -13.02
N HIS A 20 7.56 4.07 -13.79
CA HIS A 20 8.60 4.07 -14.82
C HIS A 20 9.99 3.85 -14.22
N ASP A 21 10.29 4.53 -13.11
CA ASP A 21 11.59 4.43 -12.44
C ASP A 21 11.88 3.02 -11.90
N VAL A 22 10.86 2.33 -11.40
CA VAL A 22 11.03 0.99 -10.82
C VAL A 22 10.77 -0.16 -11.80
N ALA A 23 10.27 0.10 -13.01
CA ALA A 23 9.90 -0.93 -13.97
C ALA A 23 11.05 -1.90 -14.32
N ASN A 24 12.29 -1.38 -14.37
CA ASN A 24 13.48 -2.17 -14.65
C ASN A 24 14.23 -2.63 -13.39
N HIS A 25 13.70 -2.34 -12.20
CA HIS A 25 14.35 -2.71 -10.95
C HIS A 25 14.30 -4.23 -10.74
N PRO A 26 15.40 -4.91 -10.33
CA PRO A 26 15.42 -6.37 -10.17
C PRO A 26 14.34 -6.90 -9.23
N MET A 27 14.04 -6.19 -8.13
CA MET A 27 12.98 -6.59 -7.21
C MET A 27 11.57 -6.46 -7.83
N MET A 28 11.35 -5.48 -8.70
CA MET A 28 10.08 -5.36 -9.44
C MET A 28 9.91 -6.56 -10.36
N LYS A 29 10.96 -6.89 -11.14
CA LYS A 29 10.97 -8.07 -11.99
C LYS A 29 10.70 -9.36 -11.20
N THR A 30 11.36 -9.57 -10.07
CA THR A 30 11.10 -10.75 -9.22
C THR A 30 9.64 -10.80 -8.76
N MET A 31 9.08 -9.67 -8.32
CA MET A 31 7.69 -9.59 -7.88
C MET A 31 6.72 -9.89 -9.03
N MET A 32 6.97 -9.32 -10.21
CA MET A 32 6.13 -9.52 -11.39
C MET A 32 6.21 -10.95 -11.91
N ASN A 33 7.39 -11.57 -11.95
CA ASN A 33 7.55 -12.95 -12.42
C ASN A 33 6.99 -13.96 -11.40
N PHE A 34 6.96 -13.61 -10.11
CA PHE A 34 6.20 -14.39 -9.13
C PHE A 34 4.69 -14.29 -9.35
N THR A 35 4.20 -13.08 -9.67
CA THR A 35 2.77 -12.77 -9.82
C THR A 35 2.21 -13.33 -11.13
N PHE A 36 2.95 -13.16 -12.22
CA PHE A 36 2.59 -13.49 -13.60
C PHE A 36 3.69 -14.35 -14.24
N PRO A 37 3.90 -15.60 -13.80
CA PRO A 37 5.04 -16.43 -14.24
C PRO A 37 5.03 -16.78 -15.73
N GLU A 38 3.87 -16.69 -16.38
CA GLU A 38 3.66 -17.00 -17.80
C GLU A 38 3.61 -15.73 -18.67
N VAL A 39 3.84 -14.54 -18.10
CA VAL A 39 3.78 -13.27 -18.80
C VAL A 39 5.19 -12.76 -19.05
N GLU A 40 5.49 -12.48 -20.32
CA GLU A 40 6.77 -11.90 -20.73
C GLU A 40 7.03 -10.55 -20.06
N ASP A 41 8.31 -10.29 -19.73
CA ASP A 41 8.73 -9.11 -18.98
C ASP A 41 8.22 -7.80 -19.59
N GLU A 42 8.29 -7.68 -20.91
CA GLU A 42 7.89 -6.47 -21.62
C GLU A 42 6.38 -6.21 -21.52
N VAL A 43 5.56 -7.26 -21.39
CA VAL A 43 4.11 -7.09 -21.29
C VAL A 43 3.74 -6.44 -19.96
N TRP A 44 4.22 -6.96 -18.83
CA TRP A 44 3.89 -6.36 -17.53
C TRP A 44 4.55 -4.98 -17.36
N LYS A 45 5.74 -4.75 -17.95
CA LYS A 45 6.37 -3.41 -17.97
C LYS A 45 5.49 -2.39 -18.69
N GLU A 46 4.97 -2.73 -19.86
CA GLU A 46 4.07 -1.85 -20.60
C GLU A 46 2.77 -1.57 -19.84
N GLN A 47 2.26 -2.53 -19.07
CA GLN A 47 1.10 -2.30 -18.20
C GLN A 47 1.43 -1.37 -17.02
N LEU A 48 2.61 -1.52 -16.39
CA LEU A 48 3.05 -0.60 -15.33
C LEU A 48 3.15 0.84 -15.85
N LYS A 49 3.72 1.04 -17.04
CA LYS A 49 3.83 2.36 -17.68
C LYS A 49 2.47 2.99 -18.02
N LYS A 50 1.42 2.19 -18.18
CA LYS A 50 0.05 2.65 -18.43
C LYS A 50 -0.77 2.85 -17.15
N THR A 51 -0.19 2.58 -15.99
CA THR A 51 -0.85 2.71 -14.68
C THR A 51 -0.66 4.13 -14.15
N HIS A 52 -1.76 4.78 -13.75
CA HIS A 52 -1.77 6.22 -13.40
C HIS A 52 -2.37 6.50 -12.02
N SER A 53 -2.82 5.48 -11.29
CA SER A 53 -3.38 5.66 -9.95
C SER A 53 -2.88 4.57 -9.00
N ILE A 54 -2.90 4.88 -7.71
CA ILE A 54 -2.60 3.92 -6.64
C ILE A 54 -3.53 2.72 -6.75
N ARG A 55 -4.82 3.00 -6.99
CA ARG A 55 -5.85 1.97 -7.10
C ARG A 55 -5.56 1.01 -8.24
N ASP A 56 -5.21 1.53 -9.43
CA ASP A 56 -4.89 0.67 -10.57
C ASP A 56 -3.66 -0.20 -10.28
N PHE A 57 -2.63 0.35 -9.63
CA PHE A 57 -1.46 -0.44 -9.23
C PHE A 57 -1.84 -1.54 -8.24
N GLN A 58 -2.64 -1.21 -7.23
CA GLN A 58 -3.10 -2.16 -6.22
C GLN A 58 -3.98 -3.26 -6.83
N CYS A 59 -4.98 -2.92 -7.63
CA CYS A 59 -5.94 -3.86 -8.20
C CYS A 59 -5.32 -4.73 -9.31
N ASN A 60 -4.50 -4.15 -10.19
CA ASN A 60 -3.98 -4.88 -11.35
C ASN A 60 -2.73 -5.70 -11.03
N PHE A 61 -1.97 -5.35 -10.00
CA PHE A 61 -0.70 -6.02 -9.68
C PHE A 61 -0.71 -6.61 -8.28
N ILE A 62 -0.87 -5.79 -7.25
CA ILE A 62 -0.68 -6.21 -5.85
C ILE A 62 -1.73 -7.23 -5.42
N TYR A 63 -2.99 -7.05 -5.81
CA TYR A 63 -4.05 -8.02 -5.59
C TYR A 63 -3.65 -9.39 -6.16
N ASN A 64 -3.20 -9.44 -7.42
CA ASN A 64 -2.75 -10.68 -8.05
C ASN A 64 -1.53 -11.29 -7.35
N THR A 65 -0.58 -10.46 -6.89
CA THR A 65 0.56 -10.94 -6.10
C THR A 65 0.09 -11.66 -4.85
N ILE A 66 -0.89 -11.10 -4.13
CA ILE A 66 -1.38 -11.67 -2.88
C ILE A 66 -2.25 -12.90 -3.11
N GLN A 67 -3.04 -12.94 -4.19
CA GLN A 67 -3.73 -14.17 -4.60
C GLN A 67 -2.72 -15.30 -4.84
N LYS A 68 -1.58 -15.03 -5.48
CA LYS A 68 -0.49 -16.01 -5.63
C LYS A 68 0.18 -16.40 -4.32
N VAL A 69 0.30 -15.49 -3.36
CA VAL A 69 0.80 -15.83 -2.01
C VAL A 69 -0.19 -16.77 -1.33
N LEU A 70 -1.49 -16.44 -1.30
CA LEU A 70 -2.53 -17.28 -0.71
C LEU A 70 -2.56 -18.68 -1.34
N GLU A 71 -2.54 -18.76 -2.68
CA GLU A 71 -2.52 -20.02 -3.41
C GLU A 71 -1.34 -20.92 -3.00
N LYS A 72 -0.16 -20.34 -2.76
CA LYS A 72 1.08 -21.10 -2.52
C LYS A 72 1.40 -21.35 -1.05
N SER A 73 0.88 -20.53 -0.13
CA SER A 73 1.34 -20.53 1.26
C SER A 73 0.22 -20.47 2.29
N SER A 74 -1.05 -20.63 1.91
CA SER A 74 -2.14 -20.73 2.87
C SER A 74 -3.10 -21.88 2.53
N GLU A 75 -3.94 -22.23 3.49
CA GLU A 75 -5.08 -23.15 3.30
C GLU A 75 -6.35 -22.37 2.89
N GLY A 76 -6.18 -21.15 2.37
CA GLY A 76 -7.25 -20.20 2.08
C GLY A 76 -7.37 -19.08 3.11
N LEU A 77 -8.26 -18.13 2.80
CA LEU A 77 -8.58 -16.97 3.62
C LEU A 77 -10.10 -16.91 3.79
N THR A 78 -10.58 -16.76 5.02
CA THR A 78 -12.00 -16.58 5.31
C THR A 78 -12.23 -15.26 6.03
N THR A 79 -13.37 -14.63 5.74
CA THR A 79 -13.76 -13.34 6.31
C THR A 79 -15.23 -13.32 6.68
N SER A 80 -15.59 -12.40 7.57
CA SER A 80 -16.98 -12.14 7.96
C SER A 80 -17.09 -10.70 8.49
N GLY A 81 -18.30 -10.14 8.51
CA GLY A 81 -18.56 -8.81 9.07
C GLY A 81 -18.43 -7.66 8.07
N PHE A 82 -17.96 -7.91 6.84
CA PHE A 82 -17.84 -6.90 5.79
C PHE A 82 -19.20 -6.39 5.31
N GLU A 83 -20.27 -7.19 5.46
CA GLU A 83 -21.65 -6.79 5.19
C GLU A 83 -22.17 -5.67 6.10
N LYS A 84 -21.47 -5.40 7.22
CA LYS A 84 -21.79 -4.32 8.16
C LYS A 84 -21.13 -3.00 7.80
N LEU A 85 -20.25 -2.99 6.79
CA LEU A 85 -19.55 -1.80 6.35
C LEU A 85 -20.31 -1.14 5.20
N GLU A 86 -20.43 0.17 5.28
CA GLU A 86 -21.05 0.98 4.23
C GLU A 86 -20.04 1.28 3.12
N LYS A 87 -20.51 1.22 1.88
CA LYS A 87 -19.70 1.60 0.72
C LYS A 87 -19.45 3.11 0.73
N ASN A 88 -18.29 3.51 0.22
CA ASN A 88 -17.86 4.92 0.14
C ASN A 88 -17.79 5.64 1.50
N THR A 89 -17.68 4.88 2.59
CA THR A 89 -17.51 5.41 3.95
C THR A 89 -16.08 5.13 4.43
N SER A 90 -15.43 6.16 4.98
CA SER A 90 -14.11 6.02 5.59
C SER A 90 -14.19 5.34 6.96
N TYR A 91 -13.30 4.37 7.19
CA TYR A 91 -13.20 3.64 8.45
C TYR A 91 -11.76 3.63 8.97
N LEU A 92 -11.61 3.68 10.29
CA LEU A 92 -10.35 3.39 10.97
C LEU A 92 -10.34 1.92 11.40
N PHE A 93 -9.60 1.10 10.68
CA PHE A 93 -9.43 -0.31 11.03
C PHE A 93 -8.36 -0.48 12.11
N ILE A 94 -8.69 -1.25 13.14
CA ILE A 94 -7.79 -1.59 14.25
C ILE A 94 -7.71 -3.11 14.32
N SER A 95 -6.50 -3.63 14.22
CA SER A 95 -6.23 -5.07 14.28
C SER A 95 -5.14 -5.36 15.31
N ASN A 96 -5.04 -6.62 15.72
CA ASN A 96 -3.82 -7.13 16.32
C ASN A 96 -2.68 -7.10 15.29
N HIS A 97 -1.44 -7.16 15.78
CA HIS A 97 -0.27 -6.95 14.95
C HIS A 97 0.56 -8.23 14.89
N ARG A 98 0.37 -9.03 13.83
CA ARG A 98 1.16 -10.24 13.60
C ARG A 98 2.15 -10.05 12.46
N ASP A 99 1.75 -9.32 11.43
CA ASP A 99 2.63 -8.98 10.31
C ASP A 99 2.26 -7.62 9.71
N ILE A 100 3.18 -6.66 9.77
CA ILE A 100 2.92 -5.28 9.31
C ILE A 100 2.56 -5.17 7.83
N LEU A 101 3.05 -6.07 6.98
CA LEU A 101 2.81 -6.06 5.54
C LEU A 101 1.62 -6.92 5.17
N LEU A 102 1.58 -8.17 5.63
CA LEU A 102 0.53 -9.10 5.24
C LEU A 102 -0.82 -8.75 5.86
N ASP A 103 -0.87 -8.29 7.11
CA ASP A 103 -2.16 -7.97 7.77
C ASP A 103 -2.92 -6.88 6.97
N THR A 104 -2.21 -5.84 6.54
CA THR A 104 -2.80 -4.72 5.79
C THR A 104 -3.12 -5.09 4.35
N THR A 105 -2.27 -5.88 3.70
CA THR A 105 -2.50 -6.26 2.31
C THR A 105 -3.62 -7.29 2.17
N LEU A 106 -3.72 -8.26 3.09
CA LEU A 106 -4.86 -9.20 3.13
C LEU A 106 -6.17 -8.47 3.41
N LEU A 107 -6.17 -7.50 4.32
CA LEU A 107 -7.34 -6.64 4.53
C LEU A 107 -7.72 -5.89 3.24
N ASN A 108 -6.76 -5.31 2.52
CA ASN A 108 -7.03 -4.62 1.26
C ASN A 108 -7.57 -5.54 0.17
N VAL A 109 -7.11 -6.79 0.08
CA VAL A 109 -7.69 -7.81 -0.80
C VAL A 109 -9.17 -8.02 -0.47
N CYS A 110 -9.48 -8.26 0.81
CA CYS A 110 -10.86 -8.47 1.24
C CYS A 110 -11.74 -7.24 1.00
N LEU A 111 -11.25 -6.03 1.29
CA LEU A 111 -11.96 -4.79 1.01
C LEU A 111 -12.24 -4.62 -0.48
N PHE A 112 -11.25 -4.92 -1.32
CA PHE A 112 -11.40 -4.86 -2.77
C PHE A 112 -12.45 -5.84 -3.29
N GLU A 113 -12.41 -7.10 -2.84
CA GLU A 113 -13.39 -8.14 -3.23
C GLU A 113 -14.83 -7.79 -2.80
N HIS A 114 -15.01 -7.07 -1.69
CA HIS A 114 -16.31 -6.59 -1.22
C HIS A 114 -16.73 -5.24 -1.82
N GLY A 115 -15.91 -4.65 -2.70
CA GLY A 115 -16.18 -3.35 -3.32
C GLY A 115 -16.18 -2.17 -2.33
N LEU A 116 -15.33 -2.26 -1.30
CA LEU A 116 -15.12 -1.24 -0.28
C LEU A 116 -13.84 -0.44 -0.57
N VAL A 117 -13.68 0.69 0.13
CA VAL A 117 -12.50 1.55 0.01
C VAL A 117 -11.30 0.86 0.68
N MET A 118 -10.20 0.70 -0.07
CA MET A 118 -8.95 0.14 0.46
C MET A 118 -8.24 1.13 1.39
N THR A 119 -7.50 0.60 2.36
CA THR A 119 -6.85 1.38 3.41
C THR A 119 -5.64 2.16 2.89
N ALA A 120 -5.35 3.27 3.56
CA ALA A 120 -3.98 3.78 3.68
C ALA A 120 -3.36 3.18 4.94
N SER A 121 -2.14 2.65 4.88
CA SER A 121 -1.56 1.91 6.01
C SER A 121 -0.28 2.55 6.54
N ALA A 122 -0.13 2.56 7.85
CA ALA A 122 1.06 3.08 8.51
C ALA A 122 2.22 2.08 8.43
N ILE A 123 3.42 2.54 8.05
CA ILE A 123 4.63 1.71 8.04
C ILE A 123 5.80 2.45 8.70
N GLY A 124 6.60 1.74 9.49
CA GLY A 124 7.82 2.30 10.07
C GLY A 124 8.87 2.62 9.00
N ASP A 125 9.45 3.81 9.04
CA ASP A 125 10.54 4.23 8.13
C ASP A 125 11.75 3.27 8.19
N ASN A 126 11.97 2.65 9.35
CA ASN A 126 13.00 1.65 9.58
C ASN A 126 12.87 0.41 8.69
N LEU A 127 11.68 0.11 8.16
CA LEU A 127 11.42 -1.04 7.27
C LEU A 127 11.63 -0.73 5.79
N VAL A 128 11.64 0.56 5.44
CA VAL A 128 11.67 1.04 4.05
C VAL A 128 12.94 1.83 3.74
N LYS A 129 14.05 1.51 4.41
CA LYS A 129 15.35 2.20 4.22
C LYS A 129 15.93 2.06 2.80
N LYS A 130 15.59 0.98 2.08
CA LYS A 130 16.02 0.78 0.69
C LYS A 130 15.11 1.58 -0.24
N ALA A 131 15.69 2.30 -1.20
CA ALA A 131 14.96 3.19 -2.12
C ALA A 131 13.77 2.50 -2.80
N PHE A 132 13.96 1.26 -3.28
CA PHE A 132 12.87 0.49 -3.89
C PHE A 132 11.73 0.19 -2.90
N LEU A 133 12.05 -0.22 -1.66
CA LEU A 133 11.03 -0.50 -0.65
C LEU A 133 10.26 0.76 -0.24
N SER A 134 10.95 1.90 -0.13
CA SER A 134 10.29 3.19 0.10
C SER A 134 9.32 3.55 -1.01
N THR A 135 9.76 3.38 -2.27
CA THR A 135 8.92 3.64 -3.45
C THR A 135 7.71 2.71 -3.48
N LEU A 136 7.92 1.41 -3.26
CA LEU A 136 6.85 0.41 -3.25
C LEU A 136 5.83 0.65 -2.13
N ALA A 137 6.27 1.07 -0.94
CA ALA A 137 5.38 1.43 0.15
C ALA A 137 4.50 2.64 -0.22
N LYS A 138 5.10 3.69 -0.81
CA LYS A 138 4.36 4.87 -1.25
C LYS A 138 3.39 4.57 -2.40
N LEU A 139 3.77 3.70 -3.34
CA LEU A 139 2.90 3.19 -4.41
C LEU A 139 1.69 2.41 -3.85
N ASN A 140 1.82 1.82 -2.67
CA ASN A 140 0.78 1.04 -1.98
C ASN A 140 -0.04 1.84 -0.96
N ARG A 141 -0.11 3.18 -1.11
CA ARG A 141 -0.81 4.07 -0.18
C ARG A 141 -0.30 3.99 1.26
N ASN A 142 0.96 3.58 1.49
CA ASN A 142 1.52 3.58 2.83
C ASN A 142 2.05 4.96 3.23
N PHE A 143 1.77 5.35 4.48
CA PHE A 143 2.35 6.55 5.08
C PHE A 143 3.32 6.20 6.20
N LEU A 144 4.33 7.06 6.39
CA LEU A 144 5.48 6.77 7.22
C LEU A 144 5.26 7.14 8.68
N VAL A 145 5.67 6.23 9.56
CA VAL A 145 5.85 6.46 10.99
C VAL A 145 7.36 6.54 11.25
N LEU A 146 7.84 7.72 11.60
CA LEU A 146 9.25 7.97 11.85
C LEU A 146 9.68 7.30 13.17
N ARG A 147 10.74 6.47 13.12
CA ARG A 147 11.28 5.74 14.28
C ARG A 147 12.64 6.29 14.69
N GLY A 148 13.05 5.97 15.93
CA GLY A 148 14.35 6.39 16.46
C GLY A 148 14.45 7.88 16.81
N LEU A 149 13.32 8.56 16.96
CA LEU A 149 13.24 9.98 17.30
C LEU A 149 13.49 10.23 18.80
N THR A 150 14.01 11.41 19.13
CA THR A 150 14.04 11.88 20.52
C THR A 150 12.62 12.11 21.05
N PRO A 151 12.39 12.15 22.38
CA PRO A 151 11.04 12.34 22.94
C PRO A 151 10.30 13.58 22.41
N ARG A 152 11.03 14.69 22.17
CA ARG A 152 10.45 15.93 21.64
C ARG A 152 10.01 15.77 20.19
N GLU A 153 10.86 15.18 19.35
CA GLU A 153 10.57 14.92 17.95
C GLU A 153 9.45 13.88 17.80
N MET A 154 9.43 12.85 18.65
CA MET A 154 8.36 11.85 18.69
C MET A 154 7.00 12.51 18.94
N LEU A 155 6.90 13.46 19.87
CA LEU A 155 5.66 14.20 20.10
C LEU A 155 5.23 14.99 18.85
N GLN A 156 6.17 15.66 18.17
CA GLN A 156 5.89 16.41 16.95
C GLN A 156 5.44 15.48 15.81
N SER A 157 6.15 14.36 15.62
CA SER A 157 5.82 13.34 14.63
C SER A 157 4.46 12.71 14.89
N SER A 158 4.12 12.40 16.15
CA SER A 158 2.82 11.83 16.52
C SER A 158 1.68 12.82 16.26
N LYS A 159 1.89 14.12 16.49
CA LYS A 159 0.90 15.16 16.13
C LYS A 159 0.68 15.21 14.62
N LEU A 160 1.76 15.26 13.83
CA LEU A 160 1.67 15.25 12.37
C LEU A 160 0.95 13.99 11.86
N LEU A 161 1.27 12.83 12.42
CA LEU A 161 0.65 11.55 12.07
C LEU A 161 -0.85 11.55 12.39
N SER A 162 -1.23 12.01 13.58
CA SER A 162 -2.63 12.11 14.00
C SER A 162 -3.44 13.05 13.10
N GLU A 163 -2.85 14.19 12.71
CA GLU A 163 -3.49 15.12 11.78
C GLU A 163 -3.66 14.50 10.39
N TYR A 164 -2.66 13.76 9.91
CA TYR A 164 -2.73 13.09 8.62
C TYR A 164 -3.79 11.97 8.60
N ILE A 165 -3.87 11.16 9.65
CA ILE A 165 -4.95 10.17 9.81
C ILE A 165 -6.31 10.87 9.81
N GLY A 166 -6.44 12.01 10.50
CA GLY A 166 -7.65 12.82 10.48
C GLY A 166 -7.99 13.35 9.08
N GLN A 167 -7.00 13.76 8.28
CA GLN A 167 -7.21 14.19 6.89
C GLN A 167 -7.76 13.05 6.03
N LEU A 168 -7.16 11.86 6.12
CA LEU A 168 -7.64 10.68 5.41
C LEU A 168 -9.09 10.38 5.79
N LEU A 169 -9.39 10.26 7.09
CA LEU A 169 -10.72 9.87 7.56
C LEU A 169 -11.82 10.89 7.26
N LEU A 170 -11.50 12.19 7.27
CA LEU A 170 -12.51 13.25 7.23
C LEU A 170 -12.60 13.98 5.90
N ARG A 171 -11.60 13.84 5.02
CA ARG A 171 -11.49 14.65 3.79
C ARG A 171 -11.13 13.86 2.53
N GLU A 172 -10.46 12.71 2.67
CA GLU A 172 -9.91 11.94 1.55
C GLU A 172 -10.31 10.46 1.65
N ASN A 173 -11.47 10.11 1.09
CA ASN A 173 -11.89 8.71 0.93
C ASN A 173 -10.94 7.97 -0.03
#